data_AF-A0A063C3K4-F1
#
_entry.id   AF-A0A063C3K4-F1
#
_cell.length_a   1.000
_cell.length_b   1.000
_cell.length_c   1.000
_cell.angle_alpha   90.00
_cell.angle_beta   90.00
_cell.angle_gamma   90.00
#
_symmetry.space_group_name_H-M   'P 1'
#
loop_
_entity.id
_entity.type
_entity.pdbx_description
1 polymer ?
#
loop_
_entity_poly.entity_id
_entity_poly.type
_entity_poly.pdbx_seq_one_letter_code
_entity_poly.pdbx_strand_id
1 'polypeptide(L)'
;MIFEKLPLMGKPHCPLQLLVDFCEHVIALWTRCVEEEFWEPVKYLVSLVSFTLDLDTTSVSPLIVPNLLPIAQTTIASLADARRRLPDGSLCDSDEYSFLEQHVNTTQLLGLLYASALSCWACPSPTDDGLEYTPARFWTLMSLDMVLLLLAPNQKPSDVVGMLELLATSATATSIGPIGPVGADAAPPDVAKAIIERVSAKLTERPRADMTQKQRRCVRLAALRTLAAFSLSSLGAAELARHDRAIPRLVTCLSGAIDELYDQPIPACVVAPPSPPHASAALGRQWPDSSAPADLYLVISQSVLLVHKLATDAATCNMVDVGHKLSMFHGGSQRYLLALGRLAFAEEDLIMEAGIAGEVVEAAHELLEMAVTPDEGETISEAFGA
;
A
#
# COMPACT_ATOMS: atom_id res chain seq x y z
N MET A 1 -29.47 2.59 27.66
CA MET A 1 -28.81 1.47 26.98
C MET A 1 -27.36 1.26 27.42
N ILE A 2 -26.37 2.06 26.98
CA ILE A 2 -24.94 1.81 27.33
C ILE A 2 -24.70 1.86 28.85
N PHE A 3 -25.11 2.95 29.51
CA PHE A 3 -24.93 3.12 30.97
C PHE A 3 -25.68 2.10 31.83
N GLU A 4 -26.74 1.49 31.30
CA GLU A 4 -27.51 0.45 32.01
C GLU A 4 -26.83 -0.92 31.94
N LYS A 5 -26.13 -1.20 30.83
CA LYS A 5 -25.40 -2.46 30.65
C LYS A 5 -23.98 -2.43 31.20
N LEU A 6 -23.36 -1.26 31.31
CA LEU A 6 -22.00 -1.08 31.84
C LEU A 6 -21.75 -1.79 33.20
N PRO A 7 -22.63 -1.69 34.22
CA PRO A 7 -22.41 -2.38 35.50
C PRO A 7 -22.54 -3.90 35.43
N LEU A 8 -23.05 -4.45 34.32
CA LEU A 8 -23.20 -5.90 34.10
C LEU A 8 -22.02 -6.52 33.33
N MET A 9 -21.09 -5.70 32.86
CA MET A 9 -19.95 -6.12 32.02
C MET A 9 -18.73 -6.48 32.87
N GLY A 10 -17.90 -7.39 32.35
CA GLY A 10 -16.64 -7.76 32.94
C GLY A 10 -16.75 -8.73 34.13
N LYS A 11 -15.60 -9.23 34.56
CA LYS A 11 -15.46 -10.08 35.73
C LYS A 11 -14.44 -9.45 36.68
N PRO A 12 -14.65 -9.49 38.01
CA PRO A 12 -13.80 -8.79 38.98
C PRO A 12 -12.33 -9.24 38.97
N HIS A 13 -12.02 -10.40 38.39
CA HIS A 13 -10.67 -10.94 38.29
C HIS A 13 -10.07 -10.86 36.87
N CYS A 14 -10.78 -10.27 35.90
CA CYS A 14 -10.31 -10.16 34.52
C CYS A 14 -10.69 -8.80 33.92
N PRO A 15 -9.82 -7.77 34.03
CA PRO A 15 -10.11 -6.43 33.51
C PRO A 15 -10.25 -6.41 31.98
N LEU A 16 -9.58 -7.32 31.27
CA LEU A 16 -9.69 -7.46 29.81
C LEU A 16 -11.09 -7.87 29.35
N GLN A 17 -11.81 -8.67 30.16
CA GLN A 17 -13.18 -9.06 29.85
C GLN A 17 -14.10 -7.84 29.77
N LEU A 18 -13.89 -6.82 30.61
CA LEU A 18 -14.68 -5.59 30.54
C LEU A 18 -14.49 -4.88 29.20
N LEU A 19 -13.25 -4.80 28.71
CA LEU A 19 -12.93 -4.17 27.42
C LEU A 19 -13.58 -4.93 26.27
N VAL A 20 -13.49 -6.27 26.27
CA VAL A 20 -14.12 -7.12 25.26
C VAL A 20 -15.64 -6.98 25.29
N ASP A 21 -16.28 -7.14 26.45
CA ASP A 21 -17.74 -7.04 26.59
C ASP A 21 -18.27 -5.66 26.17
N PHE A 22 -17.51 -4.61 26.49
CA PHE A 22 -17.85 -3.25 26.07
C PHE A 22 -17.72 -3.06 24.56
N CYS A 23 -16.61 -3.51 23.95
CA CYS A 23 -16.43 -3.47 22.50
C CYS A 23 -17.54 -4.22 21.78
N GLU A 24 -17.85 -5.45 22.22
CA GLU A 24 -18.92 -6.27 21.66
C GLU A 24 -20.27 -5.58 21.73
N HIS A 25 -20.58 -4.91 22.85
CA HIS A 25 -21.82 -4.16 22.97
C HIS A 25 -21.87 -2.94 22.03
N VAL A 26 -20.77 -2.19 21.91
CA VAL A 26 -20.67 -1.03 21.00
C VAL A 26 -20.75 -1.48 19.54
N ILE A 27 -20.10 -2.59 19.17
CA ILE A 27 -20.18 -3.21 17.85
C ILE A 27 -21.62 -3.63 17.55
N ALA A 28 -22.31 -4.28 18.49
CA ALA A 28 -23.71 -4.66 18.29
C ALA A 28 -24.64 -3.44 18.11
N LEU A 29 -24.38 -2.33 18.80
CA LEU A 29 -25.10 -1.07 18.56
C LEU A 29 -24.78 -0.50 17.18
N TRP A 30 -23.52 -0.55 16.76
CA TRP A 30 -23.10 -0.11 15.43
C TRP A 30 -23.75 -0.95 14.33
N THR A 31 -23.79 -2.28 14.48
CA THR A 31 -24.49 -3.18 13.55
C THR A 31 -25.95 -2.75 13.36
N ARG A 32 -26.66 -2.52 14.47
CA ARG A 32 -28.05 -2.04 14.41
C ARG A 32 -28.18 -0.67 13.76
N CYS A 33 -27.27 0.26 14.02
CA CYS A 33 -27.27 1.57 13.36
C CYS A 33 -27.13 1.43 11.85
N VAL A 34 -26.28 0.52 11.35
CA VAL A 34 -26.12 0.30 9.90
C VAL A 34 -27.33 -0.42 9.31
N GLU A 35 -27.90 -1.40 10.01
CA GLU A 35 -29.14 -2.09 9.58
C GLU A 35 -30.35 -1.16 9.50
N GLU A 36 -30.46 -0.21 10.43
CA GLU A 36 -31.52 0.80 10.50
C GLU A 36 -31.21 2.06 9.66
N GLU A 37 -30.12 2.07 8.88
CA GLU A 37 -29.62 3.21 8.08
C GLU A 37 -29.41 4.51 8.91
N PHE A 38 -29.16 4.36 10.20
CA PHE A 38 -28.96 5.47 11.13
C PHE A 38 -27.47 5.77 11.33
N TRP A 39 -26.92 6.63 10.46
CA TRP A 39 -25.48 6.88 10.36
C TRP A 39 -24.91 7.86 11.40
N GLU A 40 -25.71 8.75 11.98
CA GLU A 40 -25.23 9.80 12.88
C GLU A 40 -24.37 9.31 14.07
N PRO A 41 -24.73 8.20 14.75
CA PRO A 41 -23.96 7.71 15.90
C PRO A 41 -22.67 6.99 15.50
N VAL A 42 -22.54 6.54 14.25
CA VAL A 42 -21.48 5.61 13.82
C VAL A 42 -20.10 6.17 14.12
N LYS A 43 -19.85 7.45 13.82
CA LYS A 43 -18.56 8.11 14.15
C LYS A 43 -18.18 8.02 15.64
N TYR A 44 -19.17 8.12 16.53
CA TYR A 44 -18.94 8.05 17.98
C TYR A 44 -18.73 6.61 18.43
N LEU A 45 -19.48 5.66 17.88
CA LEU A 45 -19.33 4.24 18.17
C LEU A 45 -17.95 3.73 17.71
N VAL A 46 -17.52 4.10 16.51
CA VAL A 46 -16.18 3.79 15.99
C VAL A 46 -15.11 4.42 16.88
N SER A 47 -15.27 5.68 17.29
CA SER A 47 -14.33 6.32 18.21
C SER A 47 -14.24 5.63 19.57
N LEU A 48 -15.34 5.10 20.10
CA LEU A 48 -15.35 4.33 21.34
C LEU A 48 -14.59 3.00 21.17
N VAL A 49 -14.80 2.29 20.06
CA VAL A 49 -14.07 1.05 19.75
C VAL A 49 -12.58 1.33 19.56
N SER A 50 -12.22 2.38 18.81
CA SER A 50 -10.82 2.80 18.66
C SER A 50 -10.18 3.06 20.01
N PHE A 51 -10.82 3.87 20.86
CA PHE A 51 -10.31 4.18 22.19
C PHE A 51 -10.11 2.93 23.06
N THR A 52 -11.03 1.98 23.01
CA THR A 52 -10.90 0.73 23.77
C THR A 52 -9.79 -0.17 23.25
N LEU A 53 -9.53 -0.17 21.94
CA LEU A 53 -8.39 -0.87 21.38
C LEU A 53 -7.07 -0.17 21.69
N ASP A 54 -7.05 1.16 21.78
CA ASP A 54 -5.85 1.91 22.17
C ASP A 54 -5.39 1.58 23.61
N LEU A 55 -6.28 1.06 24.46
CA LEU A 55 -5.94 0.61 25.81
C LEU A 55 -5.17 -0.73 25.81
N ASP A 56 -5.64 -1.71 25.04
CA ASP A 56 -4.98 -3.02 24.89
C ASP A 56 -5.35 -3.69 23.56
N THR A 57 -4.66 -3.30 22.48
CA THR A 57 -4.97 -3.79 21.14
C THR A 57 -4.64 -5.27 20.98
N THR A 58 -3.51 -5.72 21.54
CA THR A 58 -2.99 -7.08 21.31
C THR A 58 -3.85 -8.15 21.97
N SER A 59 -4.45 -7.85 23.12
CA SER A 59 -5.28 -8.81 23.85
C SER A 59 -6.76 -8.74 23.45
N VAL A 60 -7.30 -7.54 23.20
CA VAL A 60 -8.73 -7.34 22.94
C VAL A 60 -9.09 -7.57 21.48
N SER A 61 -8.26 -7.11 20.54
CA SER A 61 -8.62 -7.11 19.13
C SER A 61 -8.91 -8.51 18.55
N PRO A 62 -8.09 -9.56 18.78
CA PRO A 62 -8.36 -10.89 18.24
C PRO A 62 -9.70 -11.50 18.69
N LEU A 63 -10.21 -11.06 19.85
CA LEU A 63 -11.47 -11.53 20.41
C LEU A 63 -12.68 -10.86 19.76
N ILE A 64 -12.56 -9.59 19.37
CA ILE A 64 -13.66 -8.79 18.81
C ILE A 64 -13.69 -8.80 17.27
N VAL A 65 -12.59 -9.15 16.61
CA VAL A 65 -12.46 -9.21 15.13
C VAL A 65 -13.62 -9.94 14.43
N PRO A 66 -14.14 -11.08 14.93
CA PRO A 66 -15.27 -11.77 14.30
C PRO A 66 -16.52 -10.92 14.14
N ASN A 67 -16.77 -10.00 15.08
CA ASN A 67 -17.93 -9.11 15.05
C ASN A 67 -17.58 -7.74 14.47
N LEU A 68 -16.35 -7.26 14.69
CA LEU A 68 -15.87 -5.97 14.22
C LEU A 68 -15.64 -5.92 12.70
N LEU A 69 -15.00 -6.95 12.15
CA LEU A 69 -14.58 -6.94 10.75
C LEU A 69 -15.78 -6.88 9.78
N PRO A 70 -16.84 -7.71 9.93
CA PRO A 70 -17.97 -7.68 9.01
C PRO A 70 -18.69 -6.33 8.98
N ILE A 71 -18.90 -5.71 10.14
CA ILE A 71 -19.58 -4.40 10.22
C ILE A 71 -18.71 -3.26 9.68
N ALA A 72 -17.39 -3.32 9.90
CA ALA A 72 -16.46 -2.37 9.31
C ALA A 72 -16.44 -2.50 7.78
N GLN A 73 -16.42 -3.73 7.25
CA GLN A 73 -16.48 -3.98 5.81
C GLN A 73 -17.76 -3.44 5.18
N THR A 74 -18.93 -3.71 5.76
CA THR A 74 -20.20 -3.24 5.21
C THR A 74 -20.30 -1.71 5.25
N THR A 75 -19.84 -1.10 6.34
CA THR A 75 -19.79 0.36 6.49
C THR A 75 -18.87 0.99 5.44
N ILE A 76 -17.64 0.47 5.26
CA ILE A 76 -16.71 0.97 4.24
C ILE A 76 -17.26 0.74 2.83
N ALA A 77 -17.81 -0.45 2.56
CA ALA A 77 -18.34 -0.82 1.26
C ALA A 77 -19.51 0.09 0.86
N SER A 78 -20.40 0.45 1.79
CA SER A 78 -21.51 1.37 1.50
C SER A 78 -21.04 2.73 0.97
N LEU A 79 -20.00 3.31 1.58
CA LEU A 79 -19.42 4.59 1.13
C LEU A 79 -18.63 4.43 -0.17
N ALA A 80 -17.87 3.34 -0.31
CA ALA A 80 -17.07 3.07 -1.49
C ALA A 80 -17.94 2.77 -2.72
N ASP A 81 -19.08 2.09 -2.54
CA ASP A 81 -20.07 1.84 -3.58
C ASP A 81 -20.84 3.11 -3.95
N ALA A 82 -21.24 3.93 -2.96
CA ALA A 82 -21.84 5.24 -3.23
C ALA A 82 -20.91 6.09 -4.09
N ARG A 83 -19.61 6.16 -3.74
CA ARG A 83 -18.59 6.85 -4.53
C ARG A 83 -18.43 6.26 -5.93
N ARG A 84 -18.51 4.93 -6.06
CA ARG A 84 -18.37 4.25 -7.34
C ARG A 84 -19.49 4.54 -8.31
N ARG A 85 -20.70 4.81 -7.81
CA ARG A 85 -21.89 5.13 -8.61
C ARG A 85 -21.92 6.58 -9.09
N LEU A 86 -21.14 7.46 -8.47
CA LEU A 86 -21.11 8.88 -8.86
C LEU A 86 -20.52 9.06 -10.28
N PRO A 87 -21.19 9.84 -11.14
CA PRO A 87 -20.65 10.19 -12.45
C PRO A 87 -19.43 11.10 -12.32
N ASP A 88 -18.48 10.93 -13.24
CA ASP A 88 -17.21 11.66 -13.26
C ASP A 88 -17.44 13.19 -13.19
N GLY A 89 -16.86 13.85 -12.19
CA GLY A 89 -16.91 15.31 -12.02
C GLY A 89 -18.01 15.86 -11.09
N SER A 90 -18.92 15.03 -10.57
CA SER A 90 -20.05 15.45 -9.71
C SER A 90 -19.83 15.12 -8.22
N LEU A 91 -18.60 15.26 -7.71
CA LEU A 91 -18.32 15.04 -6.28
C LEU A 91 -19.09 16.01 -5.35
N CYS A 92 -19.69 17.08 -5.90
CA CYS A 92 -20.37 18.13 -5.13
C CYS A 92 -21.90 18.05 -5.08
N ASP A 93 -22.59 17.26 -5.91
CA ASP A 93 -24.06 17.40 -6.07
C ASP A 93 -24.90 16.23 -5.52
N SER A 94 -24.29 15.19 -4.94
CA SER A 94 -25.07 14.12 -4.29
C SER A 94 -25.15 14.34 -2.77
N ASP A 95 -26.31 14.79 -2.31
CA ASP A 95 -26.63 14.95 -0.88
C ASP A 95 -26.38 13.65 -0.08
N GLU A 96 -26.64 12.49 -0.69
CA GLU A 96 -26.49 11.18 -0.04
C GLU A 96 -25.01 10.82 0.27
N TYR A 97 -24.09 11.03 -0.67
CA TYR A 97 -22.66 10.73 -0.44
C TYR A 97 -22.06 11.67 0.60
N SER A 98 -22.35 12.97 0.50
CA SER A 98 -21.83 13.97 1.44
C SER A 98 -22.34 13.74 2.85
N PHE A 99 -23.61 13.31 3.00
CA PHE A 99 -24.16 12.90 4.29
C PHE A 99 -23.42 11.70 4.88
N LEU A 100 -23.16 10.67 4.10
CA LEU A 100 -22.41 9.49 4.56
C LEU A 100 -20.95 9.84 4.90
N GLU A 101 -20.29 10.66 4.08
CA GLU A 101 -18.90 11.11 4.29
C GLU A 101 -18.72 11.90 5.59
N GLN A 102 -19.74 12.66 6.02
CA GLN A 102 -19.72 13.38 7.29
C GLN A 102 -19.79 12.46 8.52
N HIS A 103 -20.37 11.28 8.37
CA HIS A 103 -20.66 10.36 9.48
C HIS A 103 -19.78 9.12 9.49
N VAL A 104 -19.13 8.79 8.37
CA VAL A 104 -18.28 7.61 8.22
C VAL A 104 -16.87 8.04 7.82
N ASN A 105 -15.91 7.83 8.72
CA ASN A 105 -14.49 8.03 8.45
C ASN A 105 -13.83 6.71 8.02
N THR A 106 -13.69 6.51 6.70
CA THR A 106 -13.07 5.31 6.12
C THR A 106 -11.61 5.14 6.53
N THR A 107 -10.83 6.22 6.62
CA THR A 107 -9.44 6.17 7.05
C THR A 107 -9.32 5.63 8.48
N GLN A 108 -10.19 6.08 9.39
CA GLN A 108 -10.20 5.57 10.77
C GLN A 108 -10.58 4.08 10.81
N LEU A 109 -11.59 3.68 10.03
CA LEU A 109 -12.01 2.28 9.95
C LEU A 109 -10.91 1.38 9.37
N LEU A 110 -10.26 1.80 8.29
CA LEU A 110 -9.13 1.06 7.72
C LEU A 110 -7.95 0.98 8.70
N GLY A 111 -7.66 2.06 9.44
CA GLY A 111 -6.66 2.05 10.51
C GLY A 111 -7.01 1.08 11.65
N LEU A 112 -8.28 1.02 12.04
CA LEU A 112 -8.78 0.06 13.03
C LEU A 112 -8.62 -1.38 12.55
N LEU A 113 -8.94 -1.65 11.29
CA LEU A 113 -8.76 -2.96 10.67
C LEU A 113 -7.28 -3.34 10.54
N TYR A 114 -6.41 -2.38 10.21
CA TYR A 114 -4.97 -2.58 10.15
C TYR A 114 -4.37 -2.93 11.51
N ALA A 115 -4.69 -2.15 12.55
CA ALA A 115 -4.27 -2.45 13.92
C ALA A 115 -4.77 -3.83 14.37
N SER A 116 -6.00 -4.17 13.99
CA SER A 116 -6.58 -5.48 14.30
C SER A 116 -5.87 -6.63 13.56
N ALA A 117 -5.53 -6.45 12.28
CA ALA A 117 -4.77 -7.43 11.52
C ALA A 117 -3.37 -7.66 12.11
N LEU A 118 -2.67 -6.60 12.52
CA LEU A 118 -1.37 -6.70 13.19
C LEU A 118 -1.47 -7.41 14.55
N SER A 119 -2.51 -7.13 15.33
CA SER A 119 -2.73 -7.80 16.62
C SER A 119 -2.97 -9.31 16.47
N CYS A 120 -3.69 -9.71 15.42
CA CYS A 120 -3.93 -11.12 15.10
C CYS A 120 -2.64 -11.82 14.65
N TRP A 121 -1.67 -11.08 14.11
CA TRP A 121 -0.33 -11.57 13.80
C TRP A 121 0.50 -11.86 15.06
N ALA A 122 0.34 -11.02 16.10
CA ALA A 122 1.13 -11.11 17.32
C ALA A 122 0.59 -12.12 18.35
N CYS A 123 -0.70 -12.49 18.25
CA CYS A 123 -1.38 -13.36 19.21
C CYS A 123 -1.48 -14.81 18.68
N PRO A 124 -0.84 -15.79 19.32
CA PRO A 124 -1.00 -17.19 18.94
C PRO A 124 -2.36 -17.72 19.42
N SER A 125 -3.11 -18.38 18.54
CA SER A 125 -4.36 -19.04 18.91
C SER A 125 -4.11 -20.50 19.29
N PRO A 126 -4.74 -21.01 20.37
CA PRO A 126 -4.67 -22.43 20.70
C PRO A 126 -5.62 -23.20 19.79
N THR A 127 -5.09 -24.05 18.92
CA THR A 127 -5.83 -25.08 18.18
C THR A 127 -5.49 -26.47 18.73
N ASP A 128 -6.34 -27.47 18.46
CA ASP A 128 -6.16 -28.86 18.93
C ASP A 128 -4.81 -29.49 18.50
N ASP A 129 -4.17 -28.95 17.45
CA ASP A 129 -2.87 -29.39 16.91
C ASP A 129 -1.67 -28.49 17.29
N GLY A 130 -1.84 -27.42 18.09
CA GLY A 130 -0.75 -26.56 18.56
C GLY A 130 -1.07 -25.06 18.64
N LEU A 131 -0.02 -24.22 18.69
CA LEU A 131 -0.15 -22.76 18.60
C LEU A 131 -0.09 -22.35 17.12
N GLU A 132 -1.22 -22.02 16.52
CA GLU A 132 -1.24 -21.41 15.19
C GLU A 132 -1.34 -19.88 15.31
N TYR A 133 -0.32 -19.21 14.78
CA TYR A 133 -0.36 -17.79 14.47
C TYR A 133 -1.24 -17.64 13.23
N THR A 134 -2.50 -17.23 13.36
CA THR A 134 -3.39 -17.16 12.19
C THR A 134 -3.84 -15.74 11.89
N PRO A 135 -3.01 -14.94 11.19
CA PRO A 135 -3.55 -13.87 10.33
C PRO A 135 -4.61 -14.43 9.37
N ALA A 136 -4.56 -15.73 9.06
CA ALA A 136 -5.58 -16.41 8.27
C ALA A 136 -6.99 -16.19 8.82
N ARG A 137 -7.20 -16.15 10.15
CA ARG A 137 -8.54 -15.94 10.73
C ARG A 137 -9.11 -14.56 10.42
N PHE A 138 -8.26 -13.54 10.35
CA PHE A 138 -8.67 -12.21 9.92
C PHE A 138 -9.02 -12.21 8.43
N TRP A 139 -8.15 -12.82 7.61
CA TRP A 139 -8.31 -12.84 6.15
C TRP A 139 -9.39 -13.80 5.66
N THR A 140 -9.83 -14.79 6.44
CA THR A 140 -11.00 -15.64 6.12
C THR A 140 -12.32 -14.88 6.26
N LEU A 141 -12.36 -13.86 7.11
CA LEU A 141 -13.52 -13.00 7.27
C LEU A 141 -13.48 -11.81 6.29
N MET A 142 -12.35 -11.58 5.60
CA MET A 142 -12.21 -10.55 4.58
C MET A 142 -12.88 -10.97 3.27
N SER A 143 -13.59 -10.06 2.60
CA SER A 143 -14.16 -10.30 1.27
C SER A 143 -13.26 -9.78 0.16
N LEU A 144 -13.09 -10.59 -0.91
CA LEU A 144 -12.34 -10.15 -2.11
C LEU A 144 -13.01 -8.97 -2.79
N ASP A 145 -14.33 -8.91 -2.80
CA ASP A 145 -15.09 -7.82 -3.41
C ASP A 145 -14.80 -6.46 -2.75
N MET A 146 -14.69 -6.43 -1.41
CA MET A 146 -14.32 -5.22 -0.67
C MET A 146 -12.90 -4.75 -1.03
N VAL A 147 -11.94 -5.68 -1.13
CA VAL A 147 -10.57 -5.37 -1.57
C VAL A 147 -10.56 -4.77 -2.98
N LEU A 148 -11.26 -5.40 -3.93
CA LEU A 148 -11.30 -4.96 -5.32
C LEU A 148 -12.06 -3.62 -5.47
N LEU A 149 -13.09 -3.38 -4.67
CA LEU A 149 -13.85 -2.14 -4.62
C LEU A 149 -12.97 -0.98 -4.13
N LEU A 150 -12.20 -1.18 -3.05
CA LEU A 150 -11.29 -0.17 -2.51
C LEU A 150 -10.08 0.10 -3.42
N LEU A 151 -9.62 -0.91 -4.16
CA LEU A 151 -8.57 -0.75 -5.16
C LEU A 151 -9.09 -0.24 -6.52
N ALA A 152 -10.35 0.17 -6.64
CA ALA A 152 -10.86 0.74 -7.88
C ALA A 152 -10.31 2.18 -8.14
N PRO A 153 -10.16 2.61 -9.41
CA PRO A 153 -9.63 3.94 -9.79
C PRO A 153 -10.36 5.16 -9.21
N ASN A 154 -11.60 4.96 -8.82
CA ASN A 154 -12.52 6.01 -8.40
C ASN A 154 -12.47 6.29 -6.89
N GLN A 155 -11.77 5.46 -6.12
CA GLN A 155 -11.69 5.61 -4.67
C GLN A 155 -10.77 6.75 -4.25
N LYS A 156 -10.89 7.19 -2.99
CA LYS A 156 -10.01 8.23 -2.44
C LYS A 156 -8.58 7.69 -2.31
N PRO A 157 -7.55 8.53 -2.51
CA PRO A 157 -6.17 8.09 -2.36
C PRO A 157 -5.85 7.60 -0.93
N SER A 158 -6.47 8.20 0.11
CA SER A 158 -6.32 7.74 1.50
C SER A 158 -6.84 6.32 1.70
N ASP A 159 -8.00 6.00 1.12
CA ASP A 159 -8.64 4.69 1.26
C ASP A 159 -7.86 3.62 0.49
N VAL A 160 -7.36 3.97 -0.70
CA VAL A 160 -6.48 3.09 -1.49
C VAL A 160 -5.20 2.78 -0.72
N VAL A 161 -4.54 3.78 -0.14
CA VAL A 161 -3.33 3.58 0.68
C VAL A 161 -3.64 2.69 1.89
N GLY A 162 -4.72 2.97 2.64
CA GLY A 162 -5.11 2.14 3.78
C GLY A 162 -5.39 0.67 3.40
N MET A 163 -6.01 0.43 2.25
CA MET A 163 -6.22 -0.94 1.75
C MET A 163 -4.90 -1.62 1.33
N LEU A 164 -3.97 -0.89 0.70
CA LEU A 164 -2.66 -1.41 0.33
C LEU A 164 -1.82 -1.77 1.56
N GLU A 165 -1.84 -0.94 2.60
CA GLU A 165 -1.20 -1.19 3.89
C GLU A 165 -1.82 -2.40 4.60
N LEU A 166 -3.15 -2.50 4.59
CA LEU A 166 -3.84 -3.68 5.13
C LEU A 166 -3.44 -4.94 4.36
N LEU A 167 -3.44 -4.93 3.02
CA LEU A 167 -3.02 -6.07 2.20
C LEU A 167 -1.59 -6.52 2.48
N ALA A 168 -0.67 -5.61 2.83
CA ALA A 168 0.69 -5.99 3.17
C ALA A 168 0.76 -6.97 4.36
N THR A 169 -0.25 -6.99 5.24
CA THR A 169 -0.35 -7.94 6.37
C THR A 169 -0.92 -9.31 5.98
N SER A 170 -1.36 -9.49 4.73
CA SER A 170 -2.02 -10.71 4.24
C SER A 170 -1.07 -11.78 3.69
N ALA A 171 0.22 -11.46 3.54
CA ALA A 171 1.19 -12.38 2.98
C ALA A 171 1.47 -13.54 3.96
N THR A 172 0.94 -14.72 3.65
CA THR A 172 1.27 -15.97 4.36
C THR A 172 2.05 -16.89 3.42
N ALA A 173 2.56 -18.02 3.94
CA ALA A 173 3.29 -18.98 3.11
C ALA A 173 2.43 -19.61 2.00
N THR A 174 1.10 -19.64 2.16
CA THR A 174 0.19 -20.41 1.30
C THR A 174 -0.94 -19.57 0.68
N SER A 175 -1.12 -18.32 1.10
CA SER A 175 -2.17 -17.45 0.57
C SER A 175 -1.77 -15.97 0.61
N ILE A 176 -2.35 -15.19 -0.29
CA ILE A 176 -2.24 -13.72 -0.32
C ILE A 176 -3.64 -13.14 -0.39
N GLY A 177 -3.91 -12.17 0.47
CA GLY A 177 -5.21 -11.52 0.56
C GLY A 177 -6.28 -12.40 1.23
N PRO A 178 -7.56 -12.15 0.91
CA PRO A 178 -8.69 -12.86 1.49
C PRO A 178 -8.66 -14.36 1.22
N ILE A 179 -8.98 -15.15 2.25
CA ILE A 179 -9.03 -16.61 2.17
C ILE A 179 -10.50 -17.00 2.08
N GLY A 180 -10.93 -17.49 0.91
CA GLY A 180 -12.30 -17.97 0.74
C GLY A 180 -12.64 -19.10 1.72
N PRO A 181 -13.94 -19.28 2.07
CA PRO A 181 -14.35 -20.45 2.84
C PRO A 181 -13.93 -21.73 2.12
N VAL A 182 -13.63 -22.79 2.90
CA VAL A 182 -13.24 -24.10 2.35
C VAL A 182 -14.33 -24.58 1.37
N GLY A 183 -14.01 -24.62 0.08
CA GLY A 183 -14.94 -24.94 -1.00
C GLY A 183 -15.41 -23.77 -1.89
N ALA A 184 -14.85 -22.56 -1.71
CA ALA A 184 -15.11 -21.42 -2.61
C ALA A 184 -14.58 -21.67 -4.04
N ASP A 185 -15.26 -21.09 -5.04
CA ASP A 185 -14.98 -21.27 -6.47
C ASP A 185 -13.61 -20.75 -6.92
N ALA A 186 -12.98 -19.83 -6.18
CA ALA A 186 -11.71 -19.23 -6.54
C ALA A 186 -10.54 -19.88 -5.78
N ALA A 187 -9.59 -20.45 -6.52
CA ALA A 187 -8.39 -21.02 -5.92
C ALA A 187 -7.48 -19.91 -5.34
N PRO A 188 -6.70 -20.18 -4.27
CA PRO A 188 -5.74 -19.23 -3.72
C PRO A 188 -4.82 -18.52 -4.74
N PRO A 189 -4.27 -19.20 -5.77
CA PRO A 189 -3.46 -18.51 -6.79
C PRO A 189 -4.26 -17.55 -7.67
N ASP A 190 -5.53 -17.83 -7.96
CA ASP A 190 -6.37 -16.92 -8.76
C ASP A 190 -6.67 -15.62 -8.00
N VAL A 191 -6.90 -15.72 -6.69
CA VAL A 191 -7.06 -14.57 -5.80
C VAL A 191 -5.77 -13.75 -5.75
N ALA A 192 -4.62 -14.40 -5.54
CA ALA A 192 -3.32 -13.74 -5.54
C ALA A 192 -3.05 -13.01 -6.86
N LYS A 193 -3.31 -13.66 -7.99
CA LYS A 193 -3.17 -13.07 -9.33
C LYS A 193 -4.07 -11.84 -9.52
N ALA A 194 -5.34 -11.92 -9.10
CA ALA A 194 -6.28 -10.80 -9.20
C ALA A 194 -5.83 -9.59 -8.36
N ILE A 195 -5.32 -9.85 -7.14
CA ILE A 195 -4.80 -8.80 -6.25
C ILE A 195 -3.52 -8.20 -6.84
N ILE A 196 -2.57 -9.02 -7.31
CA ILE A 196 -1.32 -8.54 -7.92
C ILE A 196 -1.60 -7.70 -9.17
N GLU A 197 -2.57 -8.07 -10.02
CA GLU A 197 -2.97 -7.25 -11.17
C GLU A 197 -3.47 -5.87 -10.72
N ARG A 198 -4.28 -5.80 -9.66
CA ARG A 198 -4.81 -4.52 -9.14
C ARG A 198 -3.78 -3.67 -8.41
N VAL A 199 -2.94 -4.28 -7.58
CA VAL A 199 -1.88 -3.58 -6.85
C VAL A 199 -0.83 -3.06 -7.83
N SER A 200 -0.36 -3.89 -8.76
CA SER A 200 0.62 -3.46 -9.77
C SER A 200 0.05 -2.39 -10.70
N ALA A 201 -1.26 -2.42 -11.02
CA ALA A 201 -1.89 -1.36 -11.80
C ALA A 201 -1.71 0.03 -11.18
N LYS A 202 -1.72 0.16 -9.84
CA LYS A 202 -1.56 1.44 -9.12
C LYS A 202 -0.24 2.15 -9.39
N LEU A 203 0.78 1.43 -9.83
CA LEU A 203 2.09 2.01 -10.19
C LEU A 203 2.00 2.90 -11.44
N THR A 204 1.15 2.52 -12.39
CA THR A 204 1.01 3.16 -13.72
C THR A 204 -0.35 3.79 -13.97
N GLU A 205 -1.32 3.51 -13.12
CA GLU A 205 -2.69 3.98 -13.29
C GLU A 205 -2.76 5.50 -13.24
N ARG A 206 -3.49 6.08 -14.20
CA ARG A 206 -3.84 7.49 -14.17
C ARG A 206 -5.09 7.61 -13.30
N PRO A 207 -5.02 8.29 -12.14
CA PRO A 207 -6.18 8.45 -11.28
C PRO A 207 -7.28 9.20 -12.02
N ARG A 208 -8.53 8.83 -11.75
CA ARG A 208 -9.69 9.55 -12.29
C ARG A 208 -10.01 10.84 -11.54
N ALA A 209 -9.61 10.92 -10.28
CA ALA A 209 -9.73 12.12 -9.46
C ALA A 209 -8.50 13.03 -9.65
N ASP A 210 -8.69 14.34 -9.44
CA ASP A 210 -7.62 15.34 -9.34
C ASP A 210 -6.70 15.03 -8.15
N MET A 211 -5.77 14.11 -8.37
CA MET A 211 -4.85 13.65 -7.35
C MET A 211 -3.56 14.45 -7.45
N THR A 212 -3.17 15.05 -6.32
CA THR A 212 -1.91 15.79 -6.22
C THR A 212 -0.72 14.87 -6.51
N GLN A 213 0.38 15.44 -6.98
CA GLN A 213 1.61 14.68 -7.23
C GLN A 213 2.12 13.97 -5.97
N LYS A 214 2.00 14.61 -4.80
CA LYS A 214 2.30 14.00 -3.51
C LYS A 214 1.45 12.76 -3.23
N GLN A 215 0.13 12.84 -3.40
CA GLN A 215 -0.76 11.69 -3.24
C GLN A 215 -0.42 10.56 -4.23
N ARG A 216 0.07 10.88 -5.43
CA ARG A 216 0.54 9.90 -6.41
C ARG A 216 1.73 9.12 -5.92
N ARG A 217 2.71 9.83 -5.39
CA ARG A 217 3.91 9.22 -4.80
C ARG A 217 3.52 8.35 -3.61
N CYS A 218 2.62 8.80 -2.73
CA CYS A 218 2.12 8.00 -1.62
C CYS A 218 1.46 6.69 -2.07
N VAL A 219 0.56 6.73 -3.07
CA VAL A 219 -0.09 5.51 -3.59
C VAL A 219 0.92 4.56 -4.23
N ARG A 220 1.88 5.08 -5.02
CA ARG A 220 2.95 4.28 -5.62
C ARG A 220 3.82 3.60 -4.55
N LEU A 221 4.24 4.34 -3.53
CA LEU A 221 5.03 3.81 -2.41
C LEU A 221 4.25 2.74 -1.63
N ALA A 222 2.97 2.98 -1.36
CA ALA A 222 2.13 1.98 -0.71
C ALA A 222 2.04 0.70 -1.56
N ALA A 223 1.81 0.83 -2.87
CA ALA A 223 1.74 -0.32 -3.77
C ALA A 223 3.06 -1.09 -3.86
N LEU A 224 4.21 -0.38 -3.93
CA LEU A 224 5.54 -0.99 -3.91
C LEU A 224 5.80 -1.75 -2.61
N ARG A 225 5.45 -1.16 -1.45
CA ARG A 225 5.55 -1.85 -0.16
C ARG A 225 4.68 -3.09 -0.09
N THR A 226 3.45 -3.05 -0.62
CA THR A 226 2.56 -4.22 -0.67
C THR A 226 3.14 -5.32 -1.57
N LEU A 227 3.66 -4.98 -2.76
CA LEU A 227 4.30 -5.95 -3.65
C LEU A 227 5.58 -6.53 -3.04
N ALA A 228 6.36 -5.70 -2.35
CA ALA A 228 7.53 -6.15 -1.60
C ALA A 228 7.13 -7.13 -0.48
N ALA A 229 6.06 -6.84 0.27
CA ALA A 229 5.52 -7.76 1.26
C ALA A 229 5.07 -9.09 0.64
N PHE A 230 4.42 -9.07 -0.52
CA PHE A 230 4.05 -10.30 -1.25
C PHE A 230 5.28 -11.09 -1.70
N SER A 231 6.34 -10.42 -2.13
CA SER A 231 7.60 -11.07 -2.54
C SER A 231 8.33 -11.79 -1.40
N LEU A 232 7.95 -11.56 -0.14
CA LEU A 232 8.50 -12.29 1.00
C LEU A 232 7.87 -13.68 1.17
N SER A 233 6.68 -13.90 0.60
CA SER A 233 6.04 -15.21 0.55
C SER A 233 6.45 -15.98 -0.69
N SER A 234 6.60 -17.30 -0.59
CA SER A 234 6.96 -18.16 -1.72
C SER A 234 5.90 -18.13 -2.83
N LEU A 235 4.61 -18.20 -2.46
CA LEU A 235 3.50 -18.08 -3.40
C LEU A 235 3.48 -16.70 -4.07
N GLY A 236 3.66 -15.63 -3.31
CA GLY A 236 3.64 -14.27 -3.85
C GLY A 236 4.80 -13.95 -4.76
N ALA A 237 6.01 -14.39 -4.39
CA ALA A 237 7.19 -14.26 -5.24
C ALA A 237 6.96 -15.00 -6.57
N ALA A 238 6.46 -16.25 -6.53
CA ALA A 238 6.17 -17.03 -7.73
C ALA A 238 5.06 -16.41 -8.60
N GLU A 239 3.95 -15.96 -8.02
CA GLU A 239 2.87 -15.34 -8.78
C GLU A 239 3.28 -13.98 -9.35
N LEU A 240 4.02 -13.16 -8.59
CA LEU A 240 4.55 -11.90 -9.07
C LEU A 240 5.56 -12.11 -10.21
N ALA A 241 6.39 -13.15 -10.09
CA ALA A 241 7.33 -13.59 -11.10
C ALA A 241 6.66 -14.16 -12.35
N ARG A 242 5.49 -14.79 -12.26
CA ARG A 242 4.73 -15.29 -13.41
C ARG A 242 3.85 -14.22 -14.05
N HIS A 243 3.54 -13.16 -13.34
CA HIS A 243 2.61 -12.14 -13.81
C HIS A 243 3.17 -11.35 -15.00
N ASP A 244 2.40 -11.25 -16.09
CA ASP A 244 2.85 -10.66 -17.35
C ASP A 244 3.02 -9.14 -17.28
N ARG A 245 2.20 -8.47 -16.47
CA ARG A 245 2.11 -7.00 -16.44
C ARG A 245 2.79 -6.35 -15.24
N ALA A 246 3.23 -7.14 -14.25
CA ALA A 246 3.72 -6.57 -12.99
C ALA A 246 5.09 -5.91 -13.18
N ILE A 247 6.03 -6.65 -13.76
CA ILE A 247 7.40 -6.16 -14.05
C ILE A 247 7.39 -4.97 -15.01
N PRO A 248 6.66 -5.00 -16.16
CA PRO A 248 6.55 -3.83 -17.03
C PRO A 248 6.00 -2.58 -16.33
N ARG A 249 5.04 -2.73 -15.41
CA ARG A 249 4.50 -1.62 -14.62
C ARG A 249 5.51 -1.09 -13.59
N LEU A 250 6.29 -1.98 -12.96
CA LEU A 250 7.39 -1.60 -12.08
C LEU A 250 8.45 -0.78 -12.83
N VAL A 251 8.88 -1.26 -14.01
CA VAL A 251 9.85 -0.54 -14.85
C VAL A 251 9.31 0.81 -15.32
N THR A 252 8.03 0.87 -15.70
CA THR A 252 7.40 2.14 -16.11
C THR A 252 7.31 3.13 -14.94
N CYS A 253 7.06 2.63 -13.72
CA CYS A 253 7.04 3.44 -12.50
C CYS A 253 8.44 3.95 -12.16
N LEU A 254 9.46 3.09 -12.27
CA LEU A 254 10.86 3.44 -12.07
C LEU A 254 11.30 4.54 -13.04
N SER A 255 11.13 4.34 -14.35
CA SER A 255 11.54 5.34 -15.34
C SER A 255 10.81 6.67 -15.13
N GLY A 256 9.52 6.62 -14.84
CA GLY A 256 8.73 7.82 -14.56
C GLY A 256 9.16 8.55 -13.28
N ALA A 257 9.63 7.82 -12.25
CA ALA A 257 10.14 8.42 -11.02
C ALA A 257 11.50 9.08 -11.22
N ILE A 258 12.37 8.48 -12.05
CA ILE A 258 13.65 9.08 -12.45
C ILE A 258 13.39 10.35 -13.27
N ASP A 259 12.53 10.30 -14.29
CA ASP A 259 12.20 11.49 -15.09
C ASP A 259 11.62 12.61 -14.19
N GLU A 260 10.73 12.26 -13.26
CA GLU A 260 10.12 13.18 -12.30
C GLU A 260 11.14 13.78 -11.30
N LEU A 261 12.23 13.07 -11.01
CA LEU A 261 13.34 13.54 -10.19
C LEU A 261 14.14 14.62 -10.93
N TYR A 262 14.46 14.39 -12.21
CA TYR A 262 15.16 15.38 -13.04
C TYR A 262 14.30 16.58 -13.44
N ASP A 263 12.98 16.43 -13.49
CA ASP A 263 12.04 17.54 -13.70
C ASP A 263 11.90 18.47 -12.47
N GLN A 264 12.47 18.11 -11.32
CA GLN A 264 12.40 18.98 -10.13
C GLN A 264 13.22 20.27 -10.35
N PRO A 265 12.73 21.43 -9.87
CA PRO A 265 13.49 22.67 -9.97
C PRO A 265 14.80 22.56 -9.18
N ILE A 266 15.92 22.85 -9.85
CA ILE A 266 17.26 22.80 -9.26
C ILE A 266 17.27 23.67 -7.98
N PRO A 267 17.70 23.13 -6.82
CA PRO A 267 17.74 23.88 -5.58
C PRO A 267 18.52 25.19 -5.73
N ALA A 268 17.95 26.29 -5.22
CA ALA A 268 18.51 27.64 -5.38
C ALA A 268 19.93 27.81 -4.79
N CYS A 269 20.44 26.86 -4.00
CA CYS A 269 21.82 26.87 -3.52
C CYS A 269 22.86 26.67 -4.64
N VAL A 270 22.46 26.13 -5.79
CA VAL A 270 23.34 25.85 -6.94
C VAL A 270 23.42 27.02 -7.91
N VAL A 271 22.38 27.87 -7.96
CA VAL A 271 22.24 28.95 -8.97
C VAL A 271 22.66 30.33 -8.42
N ALA A 272 22.94 30.45 -7.13
CA ALA A 272 23.37 31.72 -6.56
C ALA A 272 24.86 32.00 -6.90
N PRO A 273 25.21 33.07 -7.65
CA PRO A 273 26.59 33.56 -7.64
C PRO A 273 26.97 34.00 -6.21
N PRO A 274 28.27 34.01 -5.84
CA PRO A 274 28.69 34.51 -4.54
C PRO A 274 28.39 36.02 -4.44
N SER A 275 27.20 36.37 -3.97
CA SER A 275 26.83 37.77 -3.71
C SER A 275 27.49 38.26 -2.41
N PRO A 276 27.91 39.54 -2.36
CA PRO A 276 28.68 40.10 -1.25
C PRO A 276 27.92 40.05 0.10
N PRO A 277 28.64 40.11 1.25
CA PRO A 277 28.15 39.71 2.58
C PRO A 277 27.05 40.59 3.22
N HIS A 278 26.37 41.47 2.48
CA HIS A 278 25.40 42.41 3.05
C HIS A 278 24.15 42.58 2.16
N ALA A 279 23.35 41.52 2.01
CA ALA A 279 21.97 41.65 1.55
C ALA A 279 21.07 40.48 2.02
N SER A 280 21.31 39.94 3.23
CA SER A 280 20.49 38.86 3.80
C SER A 280 19.33 39.42 4.62
N ALA A 281 18.44 40.20 4.02
CA ALA A 281 17.18 40.60 4.66
C ALA A 281 16.22 41.25 3.65
N ALA A 282 15.57 40.46 2.80
CA ALA A 282 14.23 40.72 2.24
C ALA A 282 14.01 40.02 0.90
N LEU A 283 13.90 38.69 0.89
CA LEU A 283 12.97 38.00 0.00
C LEU A 283 12.53 36.74 0.74
N GLY A 284 11.29 36.73 1.22
CA GLY A 284 10.64 35.51 1.65
C GLY A 284 10.67 34.53 0.48
N ARG A 285 11.50 33.50 0.58
CA ARG A 285 11.49 32.36 -0.34
C ARG A 285 11.08 31.16 0.46
N GLN A 286 9.84 30.75 0.24
CA GLN A 286 9.30 29.46 0.60
C GLN A 286 10.37 28.38 0.38
N TRP A 287 10.74 27.65 1.42
CA TRP A 287 11.29 26.32 1.23
C TRP A 287 10.29 25.56 0.35
N PRO A 288 10.71 25.01 -0.81
CA PRO A 288 9.86 24.09 -1.53
C PRO A 288 9.59 22.90 -0.60
N ASP A 289 8.37 22.37 -0.61
CA ASP A 289 7.92 21.26 0.22
C ASP A 289 8.99 20.15 0.30
N SER A 290 9.74 20.11 1.40
CA SER A 290 11.02 19.42 1.56
C SER A 290 10.96 17.88 1.54
N SER A 291 9.82 17.30 1.13
CA SER A 291 9.56 15.85 1.08
C SER A 291 9.53 15.26 -0.34
N ALA A 292 9.42 16.11 -1.37
CA ALA A 292 9.29 15.68 -2.76
C ALA A 292 10.43 14.74 -3.25
N PRO A 293 11.72 15.10 -3.15
CA PRO A 293 12.79 14.24 -3.66
C PRO A 293 12.95 12.95 -2.82
N ALA A 294 12.73 13.01 -1.51
CA ALA A 294 12.81 11.86 -0.62
C ALA A 294 11.83 10.74 -1.01
N ASP A 295 10.59 11.10 -1.33
CA ASP A 295 9.58 10.13 -1.78
C ASP A 295 9.97 9.48 -3.13
N LEU A 296 10.61 10.23 -4.03
CA LEU A 296 11.07 9.71 -5.31
C LEU A 296 12.23 8.73 -5.15
N TYR A 297 13.21 9.05 -4.31
CA TYR A 297 14.29 8.11 -3.98
C TYR A 297 13.72 6.80 -3.43
N LEU A 298 12.75 6.85 -2.52
CA LEU A 298 12.09 5.66 -2.00
C LEU A 298 11.38 4.85 -3.11
N VAL A 299 10.71 5.51 -4.06
CA VAL A 299 10.07 4.83 -5.20
C VAL A 299 11.11 4.13 -6.07
N ILE A 300 12.21 4.82 -6.38
CA ILE A 300 13.32 4.29 -7.19
C ILE A 300 13.94 3.09 -6.48
N SER A 301 14.39 3.24 -5.23
CA SER A 301 15.04 2.18 -4.45
C SER A 301 14.15 0.96 -4.31
N GLN A 302 12.88 1.12 -3.94
CA GLN A 302 11.96 -0.02 -3.78
C GLN A 302 11.66 -0.72 -5.11
N SER A 303 11.59 0.02 -6.22
CA SER A 303 11.36 -0.56 -7.54
C SER A 303 12.55 -1.40 -7.99
N VAL A 304 13.77 -0.87 -7.86
CA VAL A 304 15.01 -1.57 -8.25
C VAL A 304 15.21 -2.81 -7.38
N LEU A 305 15.14 -2.68 -6.06
CA LEU A 305 15.35 -3.80 -5.13
C LEU A 305 14.30 -4.91 -5.33
N LEU A 306 13.05 -4.56 -5.62
CA LEU A 306 12.02 -5.56 -5.91
C LEU A 306 12.29 -6.30 -7.22
N VAL A 307 12.68 -5.59 -8.29
CA VAL A 307 13.02 -6.22 -9.57
C VAL A 307 14.27 -7.07 -9.44
N HIS A 308 15.30 -6.57 -8.76
CA HIS A 308 16.55 -7.28 -8.46
C HIS A 308 16.26 -8.57 -7.72
N LYS A 309 15.56 -8.50 -6.58
CA LYS A 309 15.18 -9.69 -5.80
C LYS A 309 14.46 -10.74 -6.64
N LEU A 310 13.50 -10.33 -7.48
CA LEU A 310 12.76 -11.28 -8.31
C LEU A 310 13.65 -11.89 -9.42
N ALA A 311 14.58 -11.12 -9.99
CA ALA A 311 15.46 -11.58 -11.05
C ALA A 311 16.59 -12.49 -10.53
N THR A 312 17.14 -12.21 -9.34
CA THR A 312 18.30 -12.92 -8.78
C THR A 312 17.93 -14.09 -7.88
N ASP A 313 16.75 -14.10 -7.26
CA ASP A 313 16.34 -15.19 -6.38
C ASP A 313 16.16 -16.51 -7.17
N ALA A 314 16.77 -17.58 -6.67
CA ALA A 314 16.77 -18.90 -7.29
C ALA A 314 15.36 -19.49 -7.46
N ALA A 315 14.41 -19.07 -6.62
CA ALA A 315 13.01 -19.50 -6.72
C ALA A 315 12.27 -18.87 -7.90
N THR A 316 12.65 -17.66 -8.33
CA THR A 316 11.90 -16.85 -9.30
C THR A 316 12.64 -16.57 -10.59
N CYS A 317 13.98 -16.66 -10.61
CA CYS A 317 14.81 -16.30 -11.77
C CYS A 317 14.36 -16.99 -13.07
N ASN A 318 13.97 -18.27 -13.01
CA ASN A 318 13.50 -19.05 -14.16
C ASN A 318 12.12 -18.62 -14.71
N MET A 319 11.35 -17.83 -13.94
CA MET A 319 9.99 -17.41 -14.32
C MET A 319 9.92 -15.94 -14.75
N VAL A 320 10.89 -15.13 -14.31
CA VAL A 320 10.81 -13.67 -14.36
C VAL A 320 11.06 -13.09 -15.75
N ASP A 321 11.83 -13.78 -16.62
CA ASP A 321 12.24 -13.37 -17.97
C ASP A 321 11.93 -11.91 -18.30
N VAL A 322 12.71 -11.02 -17.67
CA VAL A 322 12.46 -9.57 -17.69
C VAL A 322 12.51 -9.07 -19.14
N GLY A 323 13.49 -9.54 -19.92
CA GLY A 323 13.67 -9.15 -21.32
C GLY A 323 12.45 -9.48 -22.17
N HIS A 324 11.97 -10.72 -22.12
CA HIS A 324 10.78 -11.12 -22.88
C HIS A 324 9.55 -10.32 -22.44
N LYS A 325 9.31 -10.17 -21.14
CA LYS A 325 8.15 -9.43 -20.63
C LYS A 325 8.17 -7.95 -21.02
N LEU A 326 9.34 -7.32 -21.01
CA LEU A 326 9.49 -5.93 -21.43
C LEU A 326 9.38 -5.74 -22.94
N SER A 327 9.79 -6.74 -23.74
CA SER A 327 9.65 -6.69 -25.21
C SER A 327 8.19 -6.57 -25.67
N MET A 328 7.25 -7.04 -24.84
CA MET A 328 5.81 -6.97 -25.09
C MET A 328 5.22 -5.57 -24.88
N PHE A 329 6.01 -4.62 -24.36
CA PHE A 329 5.57 -3.25 -24.07
C PHE A 329 6.39 -2.23 -24.88
N HIS A 330 5.69 -1.25 -25.45
CA HIS A 330 6.33 -0.26 -26.32
C HIS A 330 7.40 0.55 -25.57
N GLY A 331 8.65 0.40 -26.01
CA GLY A 331 9.82 1.03 -25.40
C GLY A 331 10.20 0.48 -24.02
N GLY A 332 9.65 -0.66 -23.59
CA GLY A 332 9.89 -1.24 -22.28
C GLY A 332 11.37 -1.56 -22.02
N SER A 333 12.00 -2.29 -22.95
CA SER A 333 13.43 -2.64 -22.87
C SER A 333 14.32 -1.40 -22.90
N GLN A 334 14.06 -0.44 -23.81
CA GLN A 334 14.84 0.79 -23.90
C GLN A 334 14.75 1.63 -22.62
N ARG A 335 13.55 1.84 -22.08
CA ARG A 335 13.36 2.59 -20.82
C ARG A 335 14.04 1.90 -19.65
N TYR A 336 14.00 0.57 -19.62
CA TYR A 336 14.66 -0.22 -18.59
C TYR A 336 16.17 -0.03 -18.62
N LEU A 337 16.80 -0.18 -19.79
CA LEU A 337 18.24 0.00 -19.95
C LEU A 337 18.69 1.44 -19.64
N LEU A 338 17.93 2.44 -20.08
CA LEU A 338 18.23 3.84 -19.76
C LEU A 338 18.09 4.13 -18.25
N ALA A 339 17.08 3.57 -17.59
CA ALA A 339 16.89 3.72 -16.16
C ALA A 339 18.02 3.04 -15.36
N LEU A 340 18.38 1.81 -15.73
CA LEU A 340 19.47 1.09 -15.09
C LEU A 340 20.84 1.74 -15.35
N GLY A 341 21.11 2.17 -16.57
CA GLY A 341 22.35 2.88 -16.91
C GLY A 341 22.53 4.14 -16.06
N ARG A 342 21.50 4.99 -15.97
CA ARG A 342 21.54 6.18 -15.09
C ARG A 342 21.85 5.83 -13.64
N LEU A 343 21.19 4.80 -13.10
CA LEU A 343 21.37 4.41 -11.70
C LEU A 343 22.71 3.72 -11.44
N ALA A 344 23.19 2.88 -12.36
CA ALA A 344 24.44 2.12 -12.22
C ALA A 344 25.68 3.01 -12.33
N PHE A 345 25.57 4.14 -13.04
CA PHE A 345 26.62 5.14 -13.22
C PHE A 345 26.30 6.45 -12.48
N ALA A 346 25.41 6.41 -11.49
CA ALA A 346 25.10 7.57 -10.66
C ALA A 346 26.35 7.99 -9.88
N GLU A 347 26.93 9.15 -10.22
CA GLU A 347 28.09 9.70 -9.53
C GLU A 347 27.68 10.33 -8.19
N GLU A 348 28.48 10.13 -7.14
CA GLU A 348 28.24 10.73 -5.81
C GLU A 348 28.21 12.27 -5.84
N ASP A 349 28.80 12.89 -6.87
CA ASP A 349 28.88 14.35 -7.06
C ASP A 349 27.62 14.96 -7.71
N LEU A 350 26.70 14.14 -8.25
CA LEU A 350 25.45 14.63 -8.83
C LEU A 350 24.40 14.88 -7.74
N ILE A 351 24.09 16.17 -7.52
CA ILE A 351 23.18 16.68 -6.46
C ILE A 351 21.80 15.99 -6.47
N MET A 352 21.33 15.54 -7.64
CA MET A 352 20.02 14.91 -7.83
C MET A 352 20.02 13.42 -7.51
N GLU A 353 21.17 12.76 -7.44
CA GLU A 353 21.28 11.31 -7.20
C GLU A 353 21.95 10.98 -5.87
N ALA A 354 22.51 11.97 -5.18
CA ALA A 354 23.10 11.85 -3.84
C ALA A 354 22.17 11.25 -2.75
N GLY A 355 20.86 11.14 -3.02
CA GLY A 355 19.90 10.47 -2.14
C GLY A 355 19.70 8.97 -2.39
N ILE A 356 20.33 8.41 -3.43
CA ILE A 356 20.24 7.00 -3.79
C ILE A 356 21.32 6.21 -3.02
N ALA A 357 20.91 5.16 -2.32
CA ALA A 357 21.84 4.34 -1.55
C ALA A 357 22.73 3.47 -2.46
N GLY A 358 23.98 3.24 -2.07
CA GLY A 358 24.93 2.42 -2.83
C GLY A 358 24.42 1.00 -3.13
N GLU A 359 23.65 0.39 -2.22
CA GLU A 359 23.01 -0.92 -2.44
C GLU A 359 22.07 -0.93 -3.66
N VAL A 360 21.45 0.20 -3.98
CA VAL A 360 20.53 0.36 -5.12
C VAL A 360 21.34 0.48 -6.42
N VAL A 361 22.48 1.17 -6.36
CA VAL A 361 23.43 1.31 -7.48
C VAL A 361 24.03 -0.06 -7.83
N GLU A 362 24.49 -0.82 -6.83
CA GLU A 362 24.98 -2.19 -7.01
C GLU A 362 23.91 -3.11 -7.61
N ALA A 363 22.70 -3.08 -7.05
CA ALA A 363 21.57 -3.86 -7.57
C ALA A 363 21.22 -3.46 -9.02
N ALA A 364 21.31 -2.17 -9.37
CA ALA A 364 21.11 -1.70 -10.73
C ALA A 364 22.22 -2.18 -11.68
N HIS A 365 23.47 -2.23 -11.22
CA HIS A 365 24.60 -2.75 -11.98
C HIS A 365 24.44 -4.24 -12.30
N GLU A 366 24.13 -5.07 -11.31
CA GLU A 366 23.87 -6.50 -11.51
C GLU A 366 22.69 -6.74 -12.47
N LEU A 367 21.60 -5.96 -12.34
CA LEU A 367 20.48 -6.02 -13.26
C LEU A 367 20.87 -5.63 -14.69
N LEU A 368 21.76 -4.66 -14.86
CA LEU A 368 22.24 -4.20 -16.16
C LEU A 368 23.12 -5.26 -16.82
N GLU A 369 24.04 -5.88 -16.08
CA GLU A 369 24.87 -7.00 -16.55
C GLU A 369 24.03 -8.19 -17.02
N MET A 370 22.93 -8.50 -16.33
CA MET A 370 22.02 -9.57 -16.74
C MET A 370 21.18 -9.22 -17.98
N ALA A 371 20.95 -7.93 -18.24
CA ALA A 371 20.07 -7.47 -19.31
C ALA A 371 20.77 -7.24 -20.66
N VAL A 372 22.10 -7.15 -20.66
CA VAL A 372 22.89 -6.63 -21.77
C VAL A 372 24.04 -7.57 -22.11
N THR A 373 24.44 -7.62 -23.39
CA THR A 373 25.64 -8.38 -23.80
C THR A 373 26.93 -7.62 -23.42
N PRO A 374 28.10 -8.27 -23.34
CA PRO A 374 29.34 -7.60 -22.94
C PRO A 374 29.68 -6.39 -23.82
N ASP A 375 29.48 -6.51 -25.13
CA ASP A 375 29.75 -5.44 -26.11
C ASP A 375 28.78 -4.25 -25.93
N GLU A 376 27.50 -4.53 -25.72
CA GLU A 376 26.51 -3.47 -25.44
C GLU A 376 26.77 -2.82 -24.06
N GLY A 377 27.23 -3.59 -23.07
CA GLY A 377 27.57 -3.09 -21.74
C GLY A 377 28.72 -2.07 -21.78
N GLU A 378 29.74 -2.33 -22.60
CA GLU A 378 30.84 -1.38 -22.84
C GLU A 378 30.33 -0.07 -23.44
N THR A 379 29.43 -0.13 -24.44
CA THR A 379 28.85 1.08 -25.04
C THR A 379 28.00 1.89 -24.06
N ILE A 380 27.28 1.24 -23.14
CA ILE A 380 26.48 1.92 -22.12
C ILE A 380 27.43 2.57 -21.08
N SER A 381 28.49 1.86 -20.68
CA SER A 381 29.52 2.40 -19.79
C SER A 381 30.19 3.65 -20.37
N GLU A 382 30.55 3.62 -21.66
CA GLU A 382 31.10 4.80 -22.35
C GLU A 382 30.09 5.97 -22.44
N ALA A 383 28.79 5.68 -22.55
CA ALA A 383 27.75 6.70 -22.69
C ALA A 383 27.38 7.40 -21.38
N PHE A 384 27.49 6.70 -20.24
CA PHE A 384 27.06 7.20 -18.93
C PHE A 384 28.21 7.45 -17.93
N GLY A 385 29.37 6.81 -18.10
CA GLY A 385 30.53 6.93 -17.19
C GLY A 385 31.62 7.90 -17.65
N ALA A 386 31.30 8.83 -18.56
CA ALA A 386 32.25 9.75 -19.20
C ALA A 386 32.15 11.20 -18.68
#